data_AF-A0A453YZE8-F1
#
_entry.id   AF-A0A453YZE8-F1
#
_cell.length_a   1.000
_cell.length_b   1.000
_cell.length_c   1.000
_cell.angle_alpha   90.00
_cell.angle_beta   90.00
_cell.angle_gamma   90.00
#
_symmetry.space_group_name_H-M   'P 1'
#
loop_
_entity.id
_entity.type
_entity.pdbx_description
1 polymer ?
#
loop_
_entity_poly.entity_id
_entity_poly.type
_entity_poly.pdbx_seq_one_letter_code
_entity_poly.pdbx_strand_id
1 'polypeptide(L)'
;MVNTELSGGLLDPDDTPFLITKNILRQLIRDEVTSVFQEQRDSFMEPMFRRMAGMEATFASLYNQISSQTNQTNVDPKVLENFEFDTIDSGEALTELDERLKNDDQYKNTFVAWVQRYINVPISTKRMSKLLKALFTPKFLCLLTWSGRGKRAMYTLSNYKGIIDLFKTVGSTELSKVGDREVADFFILKLRYATYYLSRQECNQTNS
;
A
#
# COMPACT_ATOMS: atom_id res chain seq x y z
N MET A 1 -50.32 -34.91 -10.20
CA MET A 1 -50.85 -33.59 -10.58
C MET A 1 -49.85 -32.56 -10.09
N VAL A 2 -48.94 -32.10 -10.96
CA VAL A 2 -47.95 -31.08 -10.61
C VAL A 2 -48.42 -29.79 -11.26
N ASN A 3 -48.96 -28.89 -10.44
CA ASN A 3 -49.24 -27.52 -10.85
C ASN A 3 -47.90 -26.80 -10.92
N THR A 4 -47.47 -26.46 -12.13
CA THR A 4 -46.34 -25.55 -12.34
C THR A 4 -46.93 -24.24 -12.83
N GLU A 5 -47.18 -23.32 -11.90
CA GLU A 5 -47.50 -21.94 -12.21
C GLU A 5 -46.29 -21.29 -12.86
N LEU A 6 -46.37 -21.11 -14.18
CA LEU A 6 -45.44 -20.28 -14.94
C LEU A 6 -45.72 -18.82 -14.58
N SER A 7 -44.83 -18.24 -13.77
CA SER A 7 -44.81 -16.81 -13.46
C SER A 7 -44.71 -16.00 -14.74
N GLY A 8 -45.76 -15.21 -15.03
CA GLY A 8 -45.91 -14.44 -16.25
C GLY A 8 -44.89 -13.32 -16.37
N GLY A 9 -43.84 -13.56 -17.14
CA GLY A 9 -43.04 -12.50 -17.76
C GLY A 9 -43.81 -11.93 -18.97
N LEU A 10 -43.92 -10.60 -19.00
CA LEU A 10 -44.56 -9.81 -20.05
C LEU A 10 -44.04 -10.22 -21.44
N LEU A 11 -44.92 -10.80 -22.27
CA LEU A 11 -44.63 -11.24 -23.64
C LEU A 11 -44.46 -10.02 -24.56
N ASP A 12 -43.33 -9.94 -25.28
CA ASP A 12 -43.06 -8.91 -26.29
C ASP A 12 -43.85 -9.25 -27.58
N PRO A 13 -44.58 -8.29 -28.20
CA PRO A 13 -45.47 -8.56 -29.34
C PRO A 13 -44.84 -9.22 -30.60
N ASP A 14 -43.52 -9.29 -30.72
CA ASP A 14 -42.81 -9.94 -31.84
C ASP A 14 -42.30 -11.37 -31.53
N ASP A 15 -42.59 -11.91 -30.35
CA ASP A 15 -42.11 -13.22 -29.93
C ASP A 15 -42.89 -14.38 -30.58
N THR A 16 -42.37 -14.90 -31.69
CA THR A 16 -42.85 -16.17 -32.26
C THR A 16 -42.63 -17.34 -31.28
N PRO A 17 -43.47 -18.40 -31.29
CA PRO A 17 -43.30 -19.57 -30.41
C PRO A 17 -41.89 -20.16 -30.45
N PHE A 18 -41.23 -20.09 -31.61
CA PHE A 18 -39.85 -20.51 -31.80
C PHE A 18 -38.83 -19.68 -31.00
N LEU A 19 -39.00 -18.35 -30.94
CA LEU A 19 -38.13 -17.44 -30.18
C LEU A 19 -38.29 -17.66 -28.66
N ILE A 20 -39.53 -17.89 -28.21
CA ILE A 20 -39.83 -18.22 -26.81
C ILE A 20 -39.13 -19.52 -26.41
N THR A 21 -39.33 -20.60 -27.18
CA THR A 21 -38.69 -21.89 -26.89
C THR A 21 -37.16 -21.79 -26.94
N LYS A 22 -36.60 -21.05 -27.90
CA LYS A 22 -35.15 -20.82 -28.02
C LYS A 22 -34.59 -20.05 -26.82
N ASN A 23 -35.30 -19.05 -26.31
CA ASN A 23 -34.87 -18.29 -25.15
C ASN A 23 -34.94 -19.12 -23.87
N ILE A 24 -35.99 -19.92 -23.68
CA ILE A 24 -36.13 -20.84 -22.55
C ILE A 24 -34.97 -21.85 -22.53
N LEU A 25 -34.68 -22.50 -23.66
CA LEU A 25 -33.58 -23.46 -23.76
C LEU A 25 -32.20 -22.81 -23.52
N ARG A 26 -32.00 -21.58 -24.00
CA ARG A 26 -30.77 -20.82 -23.73
C ARG A 26 -30.61 -20.46 -22.25
N GLN A 27 -31.71 -20.17 -21.55
CA GLN A 27 -31.64 -19.94 -20.11
C GLN A 27 -31.32 -21.22 -19.35
N LEU A 28 -32.03 -22.33 -19.63
CA LEU A 28 -31.74 -23.63 -19.01
C LEU A 28 -30.29 -24.07 -19.18
N ILE A 29 -29.74 -23.96 -20.39
CA ILE A 29 -28.33 -24.31 -20.66
C ILE A 29 -27.39 -23.36 -19.92
N ARG A 30 -27.69 -22.06 -19.86
CA ARG A 30 -26.88 -21.11 -19.08
C ARG A 30 -26.91 -21.43 -17.59
N ASP A 31 -28.08 -21.74 -17.06
CA ASP A 31 -28.28 -22.01 -15.63
C ASP A 31 -27.57 -23.30 -15.23
N GLU A 32 -27.64 -24.36 -16.05
CA GLU A 32 -26.95 -25.63 -15.81
C GLU A 32 -25.43 -25.51 -15.93
N VAL A 33 -24.94 -24.79 -16.94
CA VAL A 33 -23.50 -24.51 -17.06
C VAL A 33 -23.01 -23.68 -15.88
N THR A 34 -23.76 -22.66 -15.47
CA THR A 34 -23.40 -21.81 -14.34
C THR A 34 -23.44 -22.60 -13.03
N SER A 35 -24.43 -23.47 -12.82
CA SER A 35 -24.52 -24.30 -11.62
C SER A 35 -23.36 -25.29 -11.53
N VAL A 36 -22.98 -25.94 -12.63
CA VAL A 36 -21.84 -26.88 -12.65
C VAL A 36 -20.51 -26.17 -12.36
N PHE A 37 -20.28 -24.99 -12.96
CA PHE A 37 -19.06 -24.22 -12.66
C PHE A 37 -19.05 -23.69 -11.22
N GLN A 38 -20.20 -23.27 -10.70
CA GLN A 38 -20.33 -22.83 -9.32
C GLN A 38 -20.09 -23.98 -8.35
N GLU A 39 -20.66 -25.16 -8.60
CA GLU A 39 -20.52 -26.35 -7.78
C GLU A 39 -19.08 -26.89 -7.76
N GLN A 40 -18.39 -26.87 -8.92
CA GLN A 40 -16.96 -27.20 -8.95
C GLN A 40 -16.10 -26.18 -8.18
N ARG A 41 -16.41 -24.89 -8.32
CA ARG A 41 -15.71 -23.83 -7.60
C ARG A 41 -15.94 -23.96 -6.10
N ASP A 42 -17.17 -24.20 -5.67
CA ASP A 42 -17.54 -24.30 -4.26
C ASP A 42 -17.00 -25.62 -3.67
N SER A 43 -17.07 -26.76 -4.38
CA SER A 43 -16.43 -28.02 -3.95
C SER A 43 -14.92 -27.89 -3.75
N PHE A 44 -14.25 -27.06 -4.55
CA PHE A 44 -12.82 -26.81 -4.42
C PHE A 44 -12.51 -25.83 -3.27
N MET A 45 -13.31 -24.76 -3.14
CA MET A 45 -13.03 -23.66 -2.20
C MET A 45 -13.55 -23.90 -0.77
N GLU A 46 -14.66 -24.60 -0.60
CA GLU A 46 -15.26 -24.94 0.71
C GLU A 46 -14.29 -25.61 1.71
N PRO A 47 -13.51 -26.65 1.33
CA PRO A 47 -12.53 -27.23 2.25
C PRO A 47 -11.42 -26.23 2.63
N MET A 48 -11.10 -25.28 1.75
CA MET A 48 -10.12 -24.22 2.04
C MET A 48 -10.70 -23.20 3.03
N PHE A 49 -11.95 -22.75 2.83
CA PHE A 49 -12.64 -21.83 3.74
C PHE A 49 -12.87 -22.44 5.12
N ARG A 50 -13.29 -23.71 5.20
CA ARG A 50 -13.48 -24.41 6.47
C ARG A 50 -12.18 -24.51 7.28
N ARG A 51 -11.06 -24.76 6.59
CA ARG A 51 -9.73 -24.78 7.23
C ARG A 51 -9.31 -23.38 7.67
N MET A 52 -9.58 -22.35 6.87
CA MET A 52 -9.27 -20.95 7.20
C MET A 52 -10.09 -20.43 8.39
N ALA A 53 -11.39 -20.74 8.45
CA ALA A 53 -12.25 -20.44 9.59
C ALA A 53 -11.73 -21.09 10.89
N GLY A 54 -11.25 -22.35 10.80
CA GLY A 54 -10.59 -23.02 11.92
C GLY A 54 -9.25 -22.39 12.34
N MET A 55 -8.61 -21.61 11.46
CA MET A 55 -7.37 -20.89 11.74
C MET A 55 -7.61 -19.47 12.27
N GLU A 56 -8.85 -18.97 12.33
CA GLU A 56 -9.11 -17.60 12.78
C GLU A 56 -8.64 -17.35 14.21
N ALA A 57 -8.86 -18.31 15.11
CA ALA A 57 -8.41 -18.23 16.50
C ALA A 57 -6.87 -18.30 16.63
N THR A 58 -6.21 -19.10 15.78
CA THR A 58 -4.75 -19.19 15.78
C THR A 58 -4.13 -17.94 15.17
N PHE A 59 -4.69 -17.38 14.09
CA PHE A 59 -4.27 -16.10 13.53
C PHE A 59 -4.50 -14.95 14.49
N ALA A 60 -5.63 -14.89 15.17
CA ALA A 60 -5.90 -13.86 16.18
C ALA A 60 -4.91 -13.96 17.36
N SER A 61 -4.63 -15.18 17.82
CA SER A 61 -3.63 -15.43 18.87
C SER A 61 -2.22 -15.02 18.43
N LEU A 62 -1.79 -15.42 17.23
CA LEU A 62 -0.50 -15.02 16.65
C LEU A 62 -0.43 -13.51 16.44
N TYR A 63 -1.49 -12.87 15.94
CA TYR A 63 -1.55 -11.44 15.73
C TYR A 63 -1.38 -10.67 17.05
N ASN A 64 -2.07 -11.09 18.11
CA ASN A 64 -1.92 -10.51 19.45
C ASN A 64 -0.54 -10.76 20.05
N GLN A 65 0.04 -11.95 19.80
CA GLN A 65 1.37 -12.31 20.27
C GLN A 65 2.46 -11.49 19.56
N ILE A 66 2.33 -11.24 18.26
CA ILE A 66 3.27 -10.39 17.51
C ILE A 66 3.07 -8.91 17.89
N SER A 67 1.82 -8.44 17.99
CA SER A 67 1.50 -7.04 18.33
C SER A 67 1.98 -6.63 19.74
N SER A 68 2.06 -7.58 20.67
CA SER A 68 2.57 -7.33 22.03
C SER A 68 4.10 -7.24 22.10
N GLN A 69 4.82 -7.70 21.07
CA GLN A 69 6.29 -7.64 21.01
C GLN A 69 6.82 -6.39 20.30
N THR A 70 6.00 -5.70 19.51
CA THR A 70 6.50 -4.78 18.47
C THR A 70 6.31 -3.29 18.75
N ASN A 71 5.70 -2.91 19.88
CA ASN A 71 5.48 -1.50 20.24
C ASN A 71 6.31 -1.01 21.44
N GLN A 72 7.33 -1.74 21.88
CA GLN A 72 8.27 -1.21 22.87
C GLN A 72 9.42 -0.49 22.17
N THR A 73 9.14 0.70 21.64
CA THR A 73 10.21 1.68 21.43
C THR A 73 10.71 2.09 22.82
N ASN A 74 11.94 1.73 23.16
CA ASN A 74 12.61 2.04 24.44
C ASN A 74 13.00 3.52 24.53
N VAL A 75 12.15 4.40 24.00
CA VAL A 75 12.34 5.85 23.91
C VAL A 75 11.31 6.50 24.82
N ASP A 76 11.75 7.40 25.68
CA ASP A 76 10.89 8.12 26.62
C ASP A 76 9.73 8.81 25.86
N PRO A 77 8.46 8.57 26.24
CA PRO A 77 7.30 9.20 25.63
C PRO A 77 7.40 10.73 25.54
N LYS A 78 8.01 11.37 26.54
CA LYS A 78 8.17 12.83 26.61
C LYS A 78 9.18 13.35 25.60
N VAL A 79 10.23 12.57 25.32
CA VAL A 79 11.21 12.89 24.27
C VAL A 79 10.53 12.84 22.89
N LEU A 80 9.64 11.87 22.68
CA LEU A 80 8.89 11.73 21.43
C LEU A 80 7.84 12.83 21.22
N GLU A 81 7.19 13.30 22.29
CA GLU A 81 6.23 14.42 22.21
C GLU A 81 6.90 15.75 21.86
N ASN A 82 8.13 15.95 22.34
CA ASN A 82 8.90 17.16 22.09
C ASN A 82 9.77 17.07 20.82
N PHE A 83 9.73 15.95 20.10
CA PHE A 83 10.53 15.77 18.89
C PHE A 83 9.90 16.52 17.72
N GLU A 84 10.66 17.44 17.15
CA GLU A 84 10.28 18.20 15.97
C GLU A 84 11.28 17.95 14.83
N PHE A 85 10.77 17.91 13.61
CA PHE A 85 11.58 17.73 12.41
C PHE A 85 11.09 18.65 11.31
N ASP A 86 12.01 19.48 10.83
CA ASP A 86 11.78 20.35 9.68
C ASP A 86 11.97 19.59 8.37
N THR A 87 11.04 19.81 7.43
CA THR A 87 11.13 19.19 6.11
C THR A 87 12.39 19.64 5.37
N ILE A 88 13.06 18.71 4.72
CA ILE A 88 14.25 18.94 3.92
C ILE A 88 13.88 19.69 2.64
N ASP A 89 14.52 20.84 2.44
CA ASP A 89 14.39 21.70 1.27
C ASP A 89 15.73 22.04 0.60
N SER A 90 16.85 21.59 1.17
CA SER A 90 18.21 21.88 0.72
C SER A 90 19.12 20.65 0.75
N GLY A 91 20.23 20.73 -0.01
CA GLY A 91 21.24 19.68 -0.05
C GLY A 91 22.04 19.58 1.26
N GLU A 92 22.26 20.71 1.92
CA GLU A 92 22.90 20.79 3.23
C GLU A 92 22.08 20.04 4.27
N ALA A 93 20.77 20.31 4.36
CA ALA A 93 19.87 19.63 5.30
C ALA A 93 19.78 18.12 5.04
N LEU A 94 19.77 17.70 3.76
CA LEU A 94 19.83 16.28 3.40
C LEU A 94 21.12 15.61 3.89
N THR A 95 22.25 16.31 3.76
CA THR A 95 23.57 15.79 4.15
C THR A 95 23.71 15.72 5.67
N GLU A 96 23.26 16.76 6.38
CA GLU A 96 23.25 16.80 7.84
C GLU A 96 22.38 15.68 8.42
N LEU A 97 21.18 15.48 7.87
CA LEU A 97 20.30 14.40 8.33
C LEU A 97 20.93 13.02 8.08
N ASP A 98 21.50 12.79 6.90
CA ASP A 98 22.12 11.51 6.58
C ASP A 98 23.28 11.18 7.52
N GLU A 99 24.11 12.17 7.85
CA GLU A 99 25.21 12.01 8.81
C GLU A 99 24.69 11.81 10.24
N ARG A 100 23.66 12.54 10.69
CA ARG A 100 23.02 12.27 12.00
C ARG A 100 22.46 10.86 12.09
N LEU A 101 21.78 10.39 11.04
CA LEU A 101 21.21 9.04 11.00
C LEU A 101 22.27 7.93 11.01
N LYS A 102 23.49 8.21 10.54
CA LYS A 102 24.62 7.26 10.59
C LYS A 102 25.34 7.26 11.93
N ASN A 103 25.53 8.43 12.52
CA ASN A 103 26.47 8.61 13.63
C ASN A 103 25.79 8.72 15.01
N ASP A 104 24.50 9.03 15.06
CA ASP A 104 23.73 9.20 16.29
C ASP A 104 22.57 8.18 16.36
N ASP A 105 22.85 7.03 16.99
CA ASP A 105 21.87 5.96 17.18
C ASP A 105 20.68 6.40 18.05
N GLN A 106 20.91 7.28 19.02
CA GLN A 106 19.83 7.77 19.88
C GLN A 106 18.87 8.65 19.07
N TYR A 107 19.40 9.54 18.25
CA TYR A 107 18.59 10.33 17.33
C TYR A 107 17.87 9.44 16.33
N LYS A 108 18.56 8.49 15.69
CA LYS A 108 17.96 7.55 14.73
C LYS A 108 16.78 6.78 15.34
N ASN A 109 16.96 6.23 16.54
CA ASN A 109 15.92 5.48 17.23
C ASN A 109 14.73 6.38 17.60
N THR A 110 14.99 7.60 18.06
CA THR A 110 13.96 8.60 18.35
C THR A 110 13.19 8.98 17.08
N PHE A 111 13.91 9.22 15.97
CA PHE A 111 13.33 9.55 14.68
C PHE A 111 12.42 8.44 14.16
N VAL A 112 12.90 7.20 14.18
CA VAL A 112 12.13 6.02 13.75
C VAL A 112 10.86 5.88 14.58
N ALA A 113 10.98 5.96 15.91
CA ALA A 113 9.84 5.88 16.83
C ALA A 113 8.84 7.02 16.59
N TRP A 114 9.33 8.24 16.39
CA TRP A 114 8.51 9.40 16.07
C TRP A 114 7.72 9.19 14.77
N VAL A 115 8.38 8.82 13.67
CA VAL A 115 7.69 8.55 12.40
C VAL A 115 6.68 7.41 12.51
N GLN A 116 7.02 6.34 13.21
CA GLN A 116 6.16 5.17 13.35
C GLN A 116 4.83 5.50 14.06
N ARG A 117 4.79 6.50 14.96
CA ARG A 117 3.54 6.98 15.56
C ARG A 117 2.54 7.52 14.53
N TYR A 118 3.03 8.13 13.44
CA TYR A 118 2.17 8.73 12.40
C TYR A 118 1.88 7.78 11.24
N ILE A 119 2.70 6.74 11.03
CA ILE A 119 2.57 5.80 9.93
C ILE A 119 1.82 4.53 10.39
N ASN A 120 0.50 4.65 10.51
CA ASN A 120 -0.39 3.50 10.72
C ASN A 120 -0.86 2.91 9.38
N VAL A 121 0.04 2.23 8.64
CA VAL A 121 -0.31 1.56 7.37
C VAL A 121 0.43 0.22 7.25
N PRO A 122 -0.24 -0.89 6.90
CA PRO A 122 0.40 -2.21 6.83
C PRO A 122 1.28 -2.42 5.58
N ILE A 123 1.10 -1.61 4.54
CA ILE A 123 1.78 -1.79 3.25
C ILE A 123 3.09 -1.00 3.21
N SER A 124 4.21 -1.69 3.05
CA SER A 124 5.58 -1.13 3.04
C SER A 124 5.75 0.06 2.09
N THR A 125 5.26 -0.04 0.85
CA THR A 125 5.31 1.04 -0.15
C THR A 125 4.52 2.29 0.28
N LYS A 126 3.39 2.11 0.98
CA LYS A 126 2.60 3.23 1.52
C LYS A 126 3.31 3.86 2.72
N ARG A 127 3.97 3.06 3.57
CA ARG A 127 4.81 3.54 4.68
C ARG A 127 5.94 4.42 4.16
N MET A 128 6.73 3.92 3.21
CA MET A 128 7.79 4.72 2.55
C MET A 128 7.24 5.98 1.87
N SER A 129 6.04 5.91 1.26
CA SER A 129 5.40 7.10 0.65
C SER A 129 5.01 8.16 1.70
N LYS A 130 4.57 7.76 2.88
CA LYS A 130 4.26 8.68 3.98
C LYS A 130 5.55 9.30 4.54
N LEU A 131 6.58 8.48 4.77
CA LEU A 131 7.90 8.96 5.21
C LEU A 131 8.48 9.98 4.20
N LEU A 132 8.43 9.69 2.90
CA LEU A 132 8.93 10.59 1.86
C LEU A 132 8.29 11.98 1.92
N LYS A 133 6.96 12.02 2.12
CA LYS A 133 6.20 13.28 2.23
C LYS A 133 6.48 14.03 3.54
N ALA A 134 6.83 13.31 4.60
CA ALA A 134 7.20 13.92 5.88
C ALA A 134 8.64 14.47 5.84
N LEU A 135 9.53 13.81 5.09
CA LEU A 135 10.94 14.19 5.02
C LEU A 135 11.21 15.35 4.09
N PHE A 136 10.57 15.41 2.93
CA PHE A 136 11.00 16.29 1.84
C PHE A 136 9.88 17.21 1.38
N THR A 137 10.27 18.45 1.05
CA THR A 137 9.37 19.34 0.32
C THR A 137 9.16 18.82 -1.12
N PRO A 138 7.96 19.00 -1.71
CA PRO A 138 7.70 18.62 -3.09
C PRO A 138 8.71 19.22 -4.07
N LYS A 139 9.07 20.50 -3.86
CA LYS A 139 10.05 21.26 -4.65
C LYS A 139 11.41 20.58 -4.64
N PHE A 140 11.90 20.22 -3.47
CA PHE A 140 13.21 19.59 -3.33
C PHE A 140 13.25 18.17 -3.91
N LEU A 141 12.15 17.41 -3.84
CA LEU A 141 12.06 16.09 -4.48
C LEU A 141 12.35 16.11 -5.99
N CYS A 142 12.13 17.24 -6.68
CA CYS A 142 12.47 17.37 -8.10
C CYS A 142 13.96 17.52 -8.40
N LEU A 143 14.75 17.88 -7.41
CA LEU A 143 16.21 18.01 -7.52
C LEU A 143 16.93 16.69 -7.22
N LEU A 144 16.22 15.76 -6.60
CA LEU A 144 16.72 14.44 -6.22
C LEU A 144 16.61 13.44 -7.37
N THR A 145 17.63 12.61 -7.50
CA THR A 145 17.61 11.44 -8.38
C THR A 145 18.16 10.22 -7.67
N TRP A 146 17.81 9.02 -8.13
CA TRP A 146 18.34 7.80 -7.53
C TRP A 146 19.83 7.60 -7.84
N SER A 147 20.22 7.69 -9.12
CA SER A 147 21.57 7.32 -9.60
C SER A 147 22.39 8.48 -10.19
N GLY A 148 21.91 9.73 -10.08
CA GLY A 148 22.59 10.90 -10.65
C GLY A 148 22.45 11.04 -12.17
N ARG A 149 21.69 10.14 -12.82
CA ARG A 149 21.49 10.17 -14.27
C ARG A 149 20.32 11.10 -14.63
N GLY A 150 20.62 12.25 -15.25
CA GLY A 150 19.61 13.15 -15.83
C GLY A 150 20.07 14.61 -15.87
N LYS A 151 19.53 15.40 -16.82
CA LYS A 151 19.92 16.81 -17.01
C LYS A 151 19.58 17.75 -15.83
N ARG A 152 18.76 17.31 -14.87
CA ARG A 152 18.31 18.07 -13.70
C ARG A 152 18.78 17.46 -12.37
N ALA A 153 19.64 16.45 -12.42
CA ALA A 153 20.08 15.71 -11.24
C ALA A 153 21.09 16.54 -10.45
N MET A 154 20.68 17.08 -9.31
CA MET A 154 21.57 17.86 -8.44
C MET A 154 22.08 17.01 -7.27
N TYR A 155 21.23 16.14 -6.72
CA TYR A 155 21.59 15.25 -5.61
C TYR A 155 21.23 13.79 -5.92
N THR A 156 22.13 12.88 -5.55
CA THR A 156 22.03 11.44 -5.83
C THR A 156 21.72 10.66 -4.55
N LEU A 157 20.47 10.24 -4.39
CA LEU A 157 19.98 9.57 -3.17
C LEU A 157 20.68 8.23 -2.87
N SER A 158 21.21 7.53 -3.88
CA SER A 158 21.94 6.27 -3.65
C SER A 158 23.18 6.41 -2.75
N ASN A 159 23.69 7.64 -2.59
CA ASN A 159 24.87 7.95 -1.78
C ASN A 159 24.53 8.20 -0.30
N TYR A 160 23.27 8.47 0.03
CA TYR A 160 22.82 8.81 1.38
C TYR A 160 22.34 7.54 2.12
N LYS A 161 23.30 6.82 2.71
CA LYS A 161 23.07 5.50 3.31
C LYS A 161 22.19 5.54 4.57
N GLY A 162 22.32 6.58 5.39
CA GLY A 162 21.47 6.78 6.56
C GLY A 162 20.01 6.98 6.17
N ILE A 163 19.76 7.74 5.11
CA ILE A 163 18.42 7.90 4.53
C ILE A 163 17.90 6.58 3.98
N ILE A 164 18.70 5.84 3.22
CA ILE A 164 18.28 4.53 2.68
C ILE A 164 17.90 3.57 3.81
N ASP A 165 18.71 3.49 4.86
CA ASP A 165 18.45 2.61 5.99
C ASP A 165 17.22 3.06 6.79
N LEU A 166 16.98 4.37 6.94
CA LEU A 166 15.75 4.89 7.52
C LEU A 166 14.52 4.40 6.73
N PHE A 167 14.57 4.44 5.40
CA PHE A 167 13.48 3.93 4.56
C PHE A 167 13.29 2.42 4.68
N LYS A 168 14.37 1.64 4.82
CA LYS A 168 14.26 0.19 5.09
C LYS A 168 13.59 -0.05 6.44
N THR A 169 14.04 0.63 7.50
CA THR A 169 13.53 0.44 8.86
C THR A 169 12.07 0.85 8.97
N VAL A 170 11.72 2.04 8.49
CA VAL A 170 10.34 2.55 8.57
C VAL A 170 9.43 1.84 7.57
N GLY A 171 9.93 1.47 6.40
CA GLY A 171 9.19 0.72 5.38
C GLY A 171 8.90 -0.72 5.80
N SER A 172 9.80 -1.32 6.58
CA SER A 172 9.63 -2.67 7.10
C SER A 172 8.46 -2.75 8.09
N THR A 173 7.76 -3.86 8.01
CA THR A 173 6.74 -4.29 8.96
C THR A 173 7.22 -5.58 9.64
N GLU A 174 6.40 -6.12 10.52
CA GLU A 174 6.62 -7.43 11.12
C GLU A 174 6.60 -8.55 10.08
N LEU A 175 5.72 -8.41 9.08
CA LEU A 175 5.45 -9.45 8.07
C LEU A 175 6.23 -9.25 6.76
N SER A 176 6.82 -8.08 6.55
CA SER A 176 7.56 -7.74 5.34
C SER A 176 8.77 -6.88 5.68
N LYS A 177 9.96 -7.39 5.38
CA LYS A 177 11.22 -6.65 5.49
C LYS A 177 11.54 -6.00 4.15
N VAL A 178 11.92 -4.73 4.19
CA VAL A 178 12.30 -3.95 3.02
C VAL A 178 13.83 -3.95 2.86
N GLY A 179 14.31 -4.43 1.72
CA GLY A 179 15.73 -4.45 1.36
C GLY A 179 16.17 -3.31 0.46
N ASP A 180 17.47 -3.25 0.13
CA ASP A 180 18.07 -2.22 -0.73
C ASP A 180 17.38 -2.07 -2.09
N ARG A 181 17.07 -3.20 -2.73
CA ARG A 181 16.45 -3.21 -4.06
C ARG A 181 15.05 -2.58 -4.04
N GLU A 182 14.26 -2.88 -3.01
CA GLU A 182 12.90 -2.35 -2.89
C GLU A 182 12.92 -0.84 -2.61
N VAL A 183 13.87 -0.37 -1.81
CA VAL A 183 14.08 1.08 -1.60
C VAL A 183 14.52 1.76 -2.90
N ALA A 184 15.43 1.15 -3.65
CA ALA A 184 15.88 1.66 -4.94
C ALA A 184 14.72 1.79 -5.93
N ASP A 185 13.95 0.72 -6.12
CA ASP A 185 12.79 0.67 -7.02
C ASP A 185 11.74 1.71 -6.61
N PHE A 186 11.51 1.85 -5.29
CA PHE A 186 10.64 2.88 -4.74
C PHE A 186 11.08 4.29 -5.13
N PHE A 187 12.35 4.65 -4.90
CA PHE A 187 12.85 5.98 -5.22
C PHE A 187 12.88 6.26 -6.72
N ILE A 188 13.32 5.29 -7.53
CA ILE A 188 13.29 5.42 -9.00
C ILE A 188 11.86 5.74 -9.47
N LEU A 189 10.88 5.02 -8.95
CA LEU A 189 9.48 5.24 -9.32
C LEU A 189 8.96 6.59 -8.83
N LYS A 190 9.22 6.97 -7.57
CA LYS A 190 8.70 8.20 -6.97
C LYS A 190 9.31 9.45 -7.57
N LEU A 191 10.63 9.46 -7.76
CA LEU A 191 11.36 10.62 -8.28
C LEU A 191 11.04 10.86 -9.75
N ARG A 192 10.80 9.81 -10.55
CA ARG A 192 10.34 9.95 -11.94
C ARG A 192 9.05 10.77 -12.05
N TYR A 193 8.16 10.67 -11.07
CA TYR A 193 6.87 11.36 -11.06
C TYR A 193 6.85 12.61 -10.17
N ALA A 194 7.96 12.97 -9.52
CA ALA A 194 8.00 14.11 -8.59
C ALA A 194 7.58 15.43 -9.26
N THR A 195 8.03 15.67 -10.50
CA THR A 195 7.67 16.85 -11.30
C THR A 195 6.18 16.91 -11.62
N TYR A 196 5.56 15.76 -11.90
CA TYR A 196 4.11 15.66 -12.12
C TYR A 196 3.31 15.96 -10.85
N TYR A 197 3.83 15.61 -9.67
CA TYR A 197 3.16 15.93 -8.41
C TYR A 197 3.20 17.42 -8.08
N LEU A 198 4.31 18.10 -8.37
CA LEU A 198 4.42 19.55 -8.20
C LEU A 198 3.47 20.33 -9.09
N SER A 199 3.45 20.03 -10.40
CA SER A 199 2.57 20.74 -11.33
C SER A 199 1.09 20.59 -10.95
N ARG A 200 0.70 19.43 -10.40
CA ARG A 200 -0.65 19.20 -9.88
C ARG A 200 -0.94 19.97 -8.60
N GLN A 201 0.04 20.16 -7.71
CA GLN A 201 -0.14 20.97 -6.50
C GLN A 201 -0.25 22.46 -6.82
N GLU A 202 0.55 22.97 -7.75
CA GLU A 202 0.47 24.35 -8.23
C GLU A 202 -0.89 24.63 -8.90
N CYS A 203 -1.39 23.71 -9.74
CA CYS A 203 -2.73 23.84 -10.35
C CYS A 203 -3.89 23.84 -9.32
N ASN A 204 -3.74 23.16 -8.18
CA ASN A 204 -4.78 23.16 -7.15
C ASN A 204 -4.78 24.46 -6.33
N GLN A 205 -3.61 25.09 -6.15
CA GLN A 205 -3.47 26.37 -5.44
C GLN A 205 -3.96 27.57 -6.25
N THR A 206 -3.93 27.52 -7.59
CA THR A 206 -4.46 28.58 -8.46
C THR A 206 -5.99 28.55 -8.60
N ASN A 207 -6.65 27.51 -8.07
CA ASN A 207 -8.10 27.29 -8.17
C ASN A 207 -8.81 27.42 -6.80
N SER A 208 -8.14 27.97 -5.78
CA SER A 208 -8.70 28.31 -4.46
C SER A 208 -8.53 29.81 -4.19
#